data_AF-U6DRA1-F1
#
_entry.id   AF-U6DRA1-F1
#
_cell.length_a   1.000
_cell.length_b   1.000
_cell.length_c   1.000
_cell.angle_alpha   90.00
_cell.angle_beta   90.00
_cell.angle_gamma   90.00
#
_symmetry.space_group_name_H-M   'P 1'
#
loop_
_entity.id
_entity.type
_entity.pdbx_description
1 polymer ?
#
loop_
_entity_poly.entity_id
_entity_poly.type
_entity_poly.pdbx_seq_one_letter_code
_entity_poly.pdbx_strand_id
1 'polypeptide(L)'
;STGGLEPVHPASLPDSSLAASAPLCCTLCHERLEDTHFVQCPSVPSHKFCFPCSRQSIKQQGASGEVYCPSGEKCPLVGSNVPWAFMQGEIATILAGDVKVKKERDS
;
A
#
# COMPACT_ATOMS: atom_id res chain seq x y z
N SER A 1 -30.95 -24.57 -56.48
CA SER A 1 -30.71 -23.15 -56.19
C SER A 1 -30.75 -22.95 -54.69
N THR A 2 -29.68 -22.39 -54.17
CA THR A 2 -29.23 -22.37 -52.77
C THR A 2 -30.13 -21.55 -51.86
N GLY A 3 -30.46 -22.11 -50.69
CA GLY A 3 -31.29 -21.48 -49.66
C GLY A 3 -30.51 -20.61 -48.68
N GLY A 4 -31.28 -19.80 -47.96
CA GLY A 4 -31.07 -19.44 -46.55
C GLY A 4 -29.89 -18.51 -46.23
N LEU A 5 -30.15 -17.21 -46.14
CA LEU A 5 -29.29 -16.24 -45.46
C LEU A 5 -29.60 -16.24 -43.95
N GLU A 6 -28.71 -16.82 -43.14
CA GLU A 6 -28.65 -16.64 -41.68
C GLU A 6 -27.28 -16.00 -41.36
N PRO A 7 -27.23 -14.78 -40.81
CA PRO A 7 -26.01 -14.26 -40.21
C PRO A 7 -25.87 -14.83 -38.80
N VAL A 8 -25.13 -15.93 -38.68
CA VAL A 8 -24.49 -16.30 -37.41
C VAL A 8 -23.20 -15.48 -37.25
N HIS A 9 -22.56 -15.54 -36.08
CA HIS A 9 -21.35 -14.82 -35.63
C HIS A 9 -21.61 -13.53 -34.82
N PRO A 10 -20.81 -13.24 -33.78
CA PRO A 10 -20.73 -14.02 -32.53
C PRO A 10 -20.76 -13.09 -31.28
N ALA A 11 -20.98 -13.72 -30.11
CA ALA A 11 -20.52 -13.28 -28.79
C ALA A 11 -20.58 -11.77 -28.47
N SER A 12 -21.62 -11.37 -27.73
CA SER A 12 -21.52 -10.23 -26.83
C SER A 12 -20.31 -10.45 -25.92
N LEU A 13 -19.26 -9.67 -26.14
CA LEU A 13 -18.09 -9.58 -25.29
C LEU A 13 -18.57 -9.25 -23.87
N PRO A 14 -18.31 -10.06 -22.83
CA PRO A 14 -18.29 -9.50 -21.50
C PRO A 14 -17.10 -8.55 -21.45
N ASP A 15 -17.45 -7.28 -21.24
CA ASP A 15 -16.64 -6.20 -20.68
C ASP A 15 -15.26 -6.68 -20.26
N SER A 16 -14.25 -6.24 -21.02
CA SER A 16 -12.82 -6.41 -20.76
C SER A 16 -12.64 -6.53 -19.27
N SER A 17 -12.44 -7.77 -18.80
CA SER A 17 -12.28 -8.07 -17.39
C SER A 17 -11.29 -7.05 -16.89
N LEU A 18 -11.81 -6.08 -16.11
CA LEU A 18 -11.01 -5.25 -15.21
C LEU A 18 -10.01 -6.23 -14.68
N ALA A 19 -8.75 -6.14 -15.14
CA ALA A 19 -7.71 -7.00 -14.66
C ALA A 19 -7.81 -6.80 -13.16
N ALA A 20 -8.33 -7.82 -12.47
CA ALA A 20 -8.72 -7.73 -11.08
C ALA A 20 -7.39 -7.69 -10.36
N SER A 21 -6.77 -6.51 -10.39
CA SER A 21 -5.54 -6.21 -9.72
C SER A 21 -5.91 -6.44 -8.28
N ALA A 22 -5.47 -7.59 -7.76
CA ALA A 22 -5.85 -8.04 -6.44
C ALA A 22 -5.67 -6.86 -5.49
N PRO A 23 -6.69 -6.51 -4.69
CA PRO A 23 -6.65 -5.31 -3.87
C PRO A 23 -5.40 -5.38 -2.98
N LEU A 24 -4.58 -4.32 -3.03
CA LEU A 24 -3.42 -4.23 -2.17
C LEU A 24 -3.90 -4.12 -0.73
N CYS A 25 -3.45 -5.00 0.15
CA CYS A 25 -3.82 -4.99 1.57
C CYS A 25 -2.61 -4.74 2.45
N CYS A 26 -2.85 -4.07 3.59
CA CYS A 26 -1.87 -3.89 4.64
C CYS A 26 -1.48 -5.24 5.23
N THR A 27 -0.19 -5.51 5.40
CA THR A 27 0.29 -6.76 6.00
C THR A 27 -0.05 -6.86 7.49
N LEU A 28 -0.28 -5.74 8.18
CA LEU A 28 -0.53 -5.71 9.62
C LEU A 28 -2.02 -5.70 9.99
N CYS A 29 -2.82 -4.84 9.36
CA CYS A 29 -4.26 -4.74 9.65
C CYS A 29 -5.15 -5.43 8.61
N HIS A 30 -4.58 -5.92 7.50
CA HIS A 30 -5.30 -6.55 6.38
C HIS A 30 -6.35 -5.65 5.70
N GLU A 31 -6.40 -4.37 6.05
CA GLU A 31 -7.25 -3.40 5.36
C GLU A 31 -6.71 -3.07 3.97
N ARG A 32 -7.62 -2.68 3.08
CA ARG A 32 -7.31 -2.30 1.71
C ARG A 32 -6.50 -0.99 1.70
N LEU A 33 -5.48 -0.95 0.86
CA LEU A 33 -4.55 0.17 0.70
C LEU A 33 -4.91 1.09 -0.47
N GLU A 34 -5.91 0.74 -1.29
CA GLU A 34 -6.38 1.61 -2.37
C GLU A 34 -6.81 2.97 -1.83
N ASP A 35 -6.35 4.03 -2.49
CA ASP A 35 -6.54 5.44 -2.10
C ASP A 35 -5.86 5.89 -0.79
N THR A 36 -5.15 4.99 -0.10
CA THR A 36 -4.39 5.34 1.10
C THR A 36 -2.91 5.51 0.80
N HIS A 37 -2.25 6.46 1.47
CA HIS A 37 -0.79 6.47 1.48
C HIS A 37 -0.28 5.21 2.20
N PHE A 38 0.55 4.44 1.52
CA PHE A 38 1.14 3.22 2.05
C PHE A 38 2.64 3.19 1.84
N VAL A 39 3.32 2.46 2.72
CA VAL A 39 4.74 2.17 2.66
C VAL A 39 4.92 0.77 2.09
N GLN A 40 5.73 0.64 1.05
CA GLN A 40 6.13 -0.66 0.51
C GLN A 40 7.57 -0.95 0.92
N CYS A 41 7.82 -2.14 1.46
CA CYS A 41 9.18 -2.59 1.71
C CYS A 41 9.90 -2.78 0.38
N PRO A 42 11.10 -2.21 0.18
CA PRO A 42 11.85 -2.38 -1.06
C PRO A 42 12.30 -3.84 -1.27
N SER A 43 12.54 -4.58 -0.19
CA SER A 43 13.09 -5.94 -0.24
C SER A 43 12.03 -7.01 -0.41
N VAL A 44 10.89 -6.85 0.26
CA VAL A 44 9.83 -7.86 0.32
C VAL A 44 8.57 -7.26 -0.30
N PRO A 45 8.21 -7.60 -1.55
CA PRO A 45 7.07 -6.98 -2.25
C PRO A 45 5.73 -7.28 -1.56
N SER A 46 5.68 -8.34 -0.76
CA SER A 46 4.53 -8.70 0.07
C SER A 46 4.30 -7.74 1.24
N HIS A 47 5.35 -7.09 1.75
CA HIS A 47 5.29 -6.15 2.87
C HIS A 47 4.84 -4.78 2.38
N LYS A 48 3.61 -4.45 2.73
CA LYS A 48 2.96 -3.19 2.39
C LYS A 48 2.13 -2.78 3.59
N PHE A 49 2.31 -1.55 4.04
CA PHE A 49 1.81 -1.09 5.32
C PHE A 49 1.09 0.23 5.11
N CYS A 50 -0.13 0.35 5.61
CA CYS A 50 -0.80 1.65 5.63
C CYS A 50 -0.01 2.62 6.52
N PHE A 51 -0.16 3.93 6.27
CA PHE A 51 0.45 4.96 7.11
C PHE A 51 0.12 4.83 8.61
N PRO A 52 -1.12 4.51 9.04
CA PRO A 52 -1.45 4.27 10.45
C PRO A 52 -0.58 3.18 11.11
N CYS A 53 -0.44 2.02 10.47
CA CYS A 53 0.39 0.94 11.00
C CYS A 53 1.89 1.29 10.97
N SER A 54 2.35 1.95 9.89
CA SER A 54 3.74 2.40 9.78
C SER A 54 4.08 3.42 10.88
N ARG A 55 3.18 4.37 11.14
CA ARG A 55 3.28 5.37 12.21
C ARG A 55 3.42 4.72 13.58
N GLN A 56 2.61 3.71 13.87
CA GLN A 56 2.69 2.98 15.12
C GLN A 56 4.05 2.29 15.28
N SER A 57 4.55 1.64 14.22
CA SER A 57 5.86 0.98 14.23
C SER A 57 6.99 1.99 14.45
N ILE A 58 6.98 3.12 13.74
CA ILE A 58 7.92 4.23 13.94
C ILE A 58 7.93 4.71 15.40
N LYS A 59 6.75 4.93 16.00
CA LYS A 59 6.63 5.37 17.40
C LYS A 59 7.20 4.33 18.38
N GLN A 60 7.02 3.02 18.11
CA GLN A 60 7.55 1.95 18.94
C GLN A 60 9.06 1.78 18.82
N GLN A 61 9.62 1.92 17.62
CA GLN A 61 11.06 1.79 17.38
C GLN A 61 11.84 3.04 17.83
N GLY A 62 11.16 4.19 17.91
CA GLY A 62 11.74 5.47 18.31
C GLY A 62 12.12 6.31 17.10
N ALA A 63 11.37 7.40 16.87
CA ALA A 63 11.50 8.26 15.68
C ALA A 63 12.89 8.92 15.52
N SER A 64 13.65 9.08 16.60
CA SER A 64 14.99 9.67 16.57
C SER A 64 16.09 8.69 16.13
N GLY A 65 15.78 7.39 16.00
CA GLY A 65 16.73 6.34 15.62
C GLY A 65 16.53 5.84 14.18
N GLU A 66 17.23 4.74 13.87
CA GLU A 66 16.97 3.97 12.66
C GLU A 66 15.67 3.17 12.84
N VAL A 67 14.65 3.54 12.07
CA VAL A 67 13.38 2.81 12.06
C VAL A 67 13.40 1.83 10.90
N TYR A 68 13.36 0.54 11.20
CA TYR A 68 13.36 -0.55 10.23
C TYR A 68 11.94 -0.93 9.78
N CYS A 69 11.85 -1.96 8.93
CA CYS A 69 10.60 -2.43 8.34
C CYS A 69 9.48 -2.63 9.39
N PRO A 70 8.25 -2.14 9.13
CA PRO A 70 7.13 -2.29 10.05
C PRO A 70 6.72 -3.74 10.36
N SER A 71 7.17 -4.73 9.59
CA SER A 71 6.98 -6.16 9.92
C SER A 71 7.74 -6.60 11.17
N GLY A 72 8.73 -5.83 11.62
CA GLY A 72 9.65 -6.22 12.71
C GLY A 72 10.92 -6.92 12.21
N GLU A 73 11.04 -7.16 10.90
CA GLU A 73 12.23 -7.72 10.29
C GLU A 73 13.22 -6.64 9.84
N LYS A 74 14.51 -6.98 9.81
CA LYS A 74 15.54 -6.11 9.22
C LYS A 74 15.75 -6.47 7.75
N CYS A 75 14.79 -6.12 6.91
CA CYS A 75 14.85 -6.39 5.47
C CYS A 75 16.03 -5.65 4.81
N PRO A 76 16.90 -6.30 4.03
CA PRO A 76 18.04 -5.66 3.39
C PRO A 76 17.64 -4.90 2.12
N LEU A 77 18.24 -3.76 1.82
CA LEU A 77 18.04 -3.07 0.55
C LEU A 77 18.29 -4.01 -0.64
N VAL A 78 17.50 -3.87 -1.72
CA VAL A 78 17.61 -4.72 -2.91
C VAL A 78 19.04 -4.68 -3.45
N GLY A 79 19.67 -5.84 -3.57
CA GLY A 79 21.05 -5.98 -4.05
C GLY A 79 22.14 -5.67 -3.01
N SER A 80 21.82 -5.57 -1.72
CA SER A 80 22.77 -5.29 -0.64
C SER A 80 22.53 -6.16 0.61
N ASN A 81 23.45 -6.09 1.58
CA ASN A 81 23.29 -6.64 2.94
C ASN A 81 22.96 -5.54 3.98
N VAL A 82 22.83 -4.29 3.54
CA VAL A 82 22.52 -3.15 4.41
C VAL A 82 21.02 -3.16 4.73
N PRO A 83 20.61 -3.13 6.02
CA PRO A 83 19.20 -3.09 6.38
C PRO A 83 18.55 -1.81 5.91
N TRP A 84 17.35 -1.93 5.33
CA TRP A 84 16.53 -0.77 4.99
C TRP A 84 15.93 -0.15 6.25
N ALA A 85 16.02 1.18 6.33
CA ALA A 85 15.38 1.99 7.34
C ALA A 85 14.67 3.18 6.68
N PHE A 86 13.67 3.72 7.36
CA PHE A 86 13.00 4.95 6.92
C PHE A 86 13.96 6.13 6.95
N MET A 87 13.83 7.02 5.97
CA MET A 87 14.47 8.32 6.02
C MET A 87 13.78 9.22 7.05
N GLN A 88 14.53 10.11 7.69
CA GLN A 88 13.98 11.05 8.68
C GLN A 88 12.88 11.94 8.10
N GLY A 89 12.96 12.31 6.81
CA GLY A 89 11.89 13.01 6.11
C GLY A 89 10.60 12.19 5.99
N GLU A 90 10.71 10.90 5.65
CA GLU A 90 9.57 9.99 5.58
C GLU A 90 8.93 9.78 6.96
N ILE A 91 9.77 9.62 8.00
CA ILE A 91 9.32 9.54 9.39
C ILE A 91 8.51 10.79 9.76
N ALA A 92 9.04 11.98 9.49
CA ALA A 92 8.35 13.23 9.77
C ALA A 92 7.00 13.32 9.04
N THR A 93 6.95 12.98 7.75
CA THR A 93 5.71 12.98 6.95
C THR A 93 4.68 11.97 7.47
N ILE A 94 5.10 10.75 7.75
CA ILE A 94 4.21 9.69 8.25
C ILE A 94 3.66 10.08 9.63
N LEU A 95 4.49 10.63 10.51
CA LEU A 95 4.07 11.10 11.84
C LEU A 95 3.20 12.37 11.77
N ALA A 96 3.44 13.28 10.82
CA ALA A 96 2.69 14.54 10.68
C ALA A 96 1.20 14.33 10.32
N GLY A 97 0.86 13.23 9.66
CA GLY A 97 -0.55 12.88 9.38
C GLY A 97 -1.37 12.49 10.63
N ASP A 98 -0.82 12.57 11.84
CA ASP A 98 -1.51 12.38 13.13
C ASP A 98 -2.07 13.71 13.67
N VAL A 99 -1.90 14.83 12.95
CA VAL A 99 -2.52 16.12 13.29
C VAL A 99 -4.03 16.01 13.02
N LYS A 100 -4.72 15.44 13.98
CA LYS A 100 -6.16 15.54 14.14
C LYS A 100 -6.47 17.04 14.15
N VAL A 101 -7.18 17.52 13.12
CA VAL A 101 -7.79 18.85 13.12
C VAL A 101 -8.54 18.97 14.44
N LYS A 102 -7.95 19.69 15.41
CA LYS A 102 -8.70 20.22 16.54
C LYS A 102 -9.61 21.24 15.91
N LYS A 103 -10.82 20.79 15.54
CA LYS A 103 -11.95 21.65 15.20
C LYS A 103 -11.94 22.79 16.21
N GLU A 104 -11.53 23.96 15.75
CA GLU A 104 -11.51 25.18 16.50
C GLU A 104 -12.86 25.41 17.21
N ARG A 105 -12.76 25.52 18.54
CA ARG A 105 -13.38 26.56 19.38
C ARG A 105 -14.54 27.32 18.70
N ASP A 106 -15.77 26.90 18.99
CA ASP A 106 -16.89 27.83 19.02
C ASP A 106 -16.97 28.39 20.45
N SER A 107 -16.94 29.70 20.54
CA SER A 107 -16.77 30.48 21.76
C SER A 107 -18.11 30.90 22.34
#